data_AF-A0A4Y2U1W4-F1
#
_entry.id   AF-A0A4Y2U1W4-F1
#
_cell.length_a   1.000
_cell.length_b   1.000
_cell.length_c   1.000
_cell.angle_alpha   90.00
_cell.angle_beta   90.00
_cell.angle_gamma   90.00
#
_symmetry.space_group_name_H-M   'P 1'
#
loop_
_entity.id
_entity.type
_entity.pdbx_description
1 polymer ?
#
loop_
_entity_poly.entity_id
_entity_poly.type
_entity_poly.pdbx_seq_one_letter_code
_entity_poly.pdbx_strand_id
1 'polypeptide(L)'
;LRRQVSAINYLADKGLFFWDYGNAFLLEANRAGADVGARQEGGRVVFRYPSYVQHIMGDIFSLGFGPFRWVCTSNSQEDLQRTDHMAASVLEDILEEGVPPLVEDQYKDNVKWIKEAASHKLQHEGYFGTDLVTLNRFQMTRKTPELAAPLQTSTPHRREEIWLRRI
;
A
#
# COMPACT_ATOMS: atom_id res chain seq x y z
N LEU A 1 7.69 22.53 10.69
CA LEU A 1 7.71 22.47 9.21
C LEU A 1 8.96 23.10 8.61
N ARG A 2 9.18 24.42 8.67
CA ARG A 2 10.39 25.08 8.10
C ARG A 2 11.72 24.41 8.47
N ARG A 3 11.99 24.23 9.76
CA ARG A 3 13.22 23.54 10.25
C ARG A 3 13.37 22.11 9.72
N GLN A 4 12.26 21.38 9.62
CA GLN A 4 12.26 20.00 9.15
C GLN A 4 12.58 19.94 7.65
N VAL A 5 12.01 20.83 6.84
CA VAL A 5 12.32 20.93 5.41
C VAL A 5 13.77 21.34 5.18
N SER A 6 14.32 22.29 5.95
CA SER A 6 15.75 22.64 5.83
C SER A 6 16.66 21.43 6.09
N ALA A 7 16.33 20.59 7.08
CA ALA A 7 17.07 19.37 7.35
C ALA A 7 16.92 18.33 6.23
N ILE A 8 15.70 18.15 5.70
CA ILE A 8 15.43 17.27 4.56
C ILE A 8 16.22 17.73 3.33
N ASN A 9 16.20 19.03 3.00
CA ASN A 9 16.96 19.59 1.88
C ASN A 9 18.45 19.33 2.02
N TYR A 10 19.03 19.61 3.20
CA TYR A 10 20.43 19.36 3.47
C TYR A 10 20.82 17.89 3.27
N LEU A 11 19.98 16.95 3.71
CA LEU A 11 20.24 15.53 3.50
C LEU A 11 20.02 15.11 2.04
N ALA A 12 19.01 15.66 1.37
CA ALA A 12 18.71 15.38 -0.02
C ALA A 12 19.83 15.84 -0.95
N ASP A 13 20.44 17.00 -0.67
CA ASP A 13 21.63 17.49 -1.37
C ASP A 13 22.85 16.56 -1.18
N LYS A 14 22.82 15.68 -0.17
CA LYS A 14 23.83 14.64 0.10
C LYS A 14 23.42 13.25 -0.39
N GLY A 15 22.33 13.13 -1.14
CA GLY A 15 21.89 11.87 -1.73
C GLY A 15 20.78 11.14 -0.97
N LEU A 16 20.20 11.73 0.08
CA LEU A 16 18.97 11.18 0.67
C LEU A 16 17.81 11.32 -0.33
N PHE A 17 17.16 10.21 -0.64
CA PHE A 17 15.93 10.24 -1.43
C PHE A 17 14.72 10.43 -0.49
N PHE A 18 14.01 11.54 -0.66
CA PHE A 18 12.83 11.90 0.15
C PHE A 18 11.56 11.89 -0.70
N TRP A 19 10.44 11.44 -0.12
CA TRP A 19 9.10 11.51 -0.71
C TRP A 19 8.05 11.93 0.33
N ASP A 20 6.96 12.55 -0.13
CA ASP A 20 5.79 12.87 0.70
C ASP A 20 4.84 11.68 0.79
N TYR A 21 4.43 11.27 1.99
CA TYR A 21 3.63 10.06 2.19
C TYR A 21 2.12 10.23 1.98
N GLY A 22 1.69 11.37 1.42
CA GLY A 22 0.28 11.70 1.23
C GLY A 22 -0.39 12.21 2.51
N ASN A 23 0.39 12.72 3.47
CA ASN A 23 -0.10 13.37 4.68
C ASN A 23 -0.14 14.91 4.55
N ALA A 24 -0.08 15.43 3.32
CA ALA A 24 -0.04 16.86 2.99
C ALA A 24 1.18 17.62 3.53
N PHE A 25 2.28 16.94 3.88
CA PHE A 25 3.44 17.57 4.51
C PHE A 25 4.04 18.69 3.65
N LEU A 26 4.31 18.44 2.36
CA LEU A 26 4.90 19.43 1.46
C LEU A 26 3.98 20.63 1.22
N LEU A 27 2.67 20.40 1.12
CA LEU A 27 1.69 21.47 0.95
C LEU A 27 1.66 22.40 2.16
N GLU A 28 1.56 21.83 3.37
CA GLU A 28 1.52 22.63 4.59
C GLU A 28 2.87 23.27 4.89
N ALA A 29 3.98 22.61 4.52
CA ALA A 29 5.31 23.20 4.62
C ALA A 29 5.47 24.40 3.67
N ASN A 30 4.97 24.32 2.44
CA ASN A 30 4.93 25.44 1.50
C ASN A 30 4.13 26.62 2.06
N ARG A 31 2.92 26.36 2.58
CA ARG A 31 2.07 27.38 3.23
C ARG A 31 2.75 28.02 4.43
N ALA A 32 3.55 27.26 5.17
CA ALA A 32 4.37 27.75 6.28
C ALA A 32 5.65 28.49 5.83
N GLY A 33 5.87 28.68 4.53
CA GLY A 33 7.03 29.38 3.96
C GLY A 33 8.33 28.57 4.01
N ALA A 34 8.25 27.24 3.99
CA ALA A 34 9.41 26.38 3.87
C ALA A 34 9.86 26.25 2.41
N ASP A 35 11.17 26.11 2.18
CA ASP A 35 11.73 25.88 0.85
C ASP A 35 11.53 24.43 0.41
N VAL A 36 10.34 24.12 -0.12
CA VAL A 36 10.04 22.83 -0.73
C VAL A 36 10.23 22.83 -2.25
N GLY A 37 10.91 23.86 -2.80
CA GLY A 37 11.09 24.05 -4.23
C GLY A 37 9.78 24.13 -5.01
N ALA A 38 8.75 24.76 -4.44
CA ALA A 38 7.44 24.89 -5.06
C ALA A 38 7.50 25.69 -6.38
N ARG A 39 6.93 25.14 -7.44
CA ARG A 39 6.80 25.76 -8.77
C ARG A 39 5.37 25.66 -9.25
N GLN A 40 4.96 26.58 -10.12
CA GLN A 40 3.66 26.53 -10.78
C GLN A 40 3.81 25.92 -12.17
N GLU A 41 3.16 24.79 -12.41
CA GLU A 41 3.15 24.11 -13.71
C GLU A 41 1.71 23.69 -14.06
N GLY A 42 1.20 24.15 -15.21
CA GLY A 42 -0.15 23.81 -15.67
C GLY A 42 -1.28 24.17 -14.70
N GLY A 43 -1.10 25.24 -13.90
CA GLY A 43 -2.07 25.66 -12.87
C GLY A 43 -2.02 24.83 -11.57
N ARG A 44 -1.02 23.96 -11.40
CA ARG A 44 -0.80 23.16 -10.19
C ARG A 44 0.54 23.51 -9.55
N VAL A 45 0.57 23.40 -8.22
CA VAL A 45 1.82 23.51 -7.46
C VAL A 45 2.55 22.17 -7.52
N VAL A 46 3.77 22.19 -8.05
CA VAL A 46 4.70 21.06 -8.10
C VAL A 46 5.80 21.31 -7.09
N PHE A 47 6.17 20.29 -6.31
CA PHE A 47 7.23 20.38 -5.31
C PHE A 47 8.50 19.69 -5.78
N ARG A 48 9.64 20.04 -5.16
CA ARG A 48 10.94 19.39 -5.41
C ARG A 48 10.90 17.88 -5.19
N TYR A 49 10.08 17.43 -4.24
CA TYR A 49 10.03 16.04 -3.82
C TYR A 49 8.76 15.34 -4.32
N PRO A 50 8.88 14.08 -4.77
CA PRO A 50 7.75 13.30 -5.25
C PRO A 50 6.76 12.98 -4.13
N SER A 51 5.48 12.87 -4.47
CA SER A 51 4.50 12.20 -3.61
C SER A 51 4.57 10.69 -3.81
N TYR A 52 4.61 9.92 -2.72
CA TYR A 52 4.51 8.47 -2.70
C TYR A 52 3.33 7.95 -3.54
N VAL A 53 2.19 8.63 -3.46
CA VAL A 53 0.99 8.20 -4.19
C VAL A 53 1.16 8.42 -5.70
N GLN A 54 1.71 9.56 -6.10
CA GLN A 54 1.85 9.93 -7.51
C GLN A 54 3.02 9.22 -8.19
N HIS A 55 4.11 8.93 -7.47
CA HIS A 55 5.35 8.40 -8.05
C HIS A 55 5.57 6.90 -7.83
N ILE A 56 4.91 6.26 -6.85
CA ILE A 56 5.11 4.84 -6.54
C ILE A 56 3.80 4.08 -6.66
N MET A 57 2.74 4.54 -5.97
CA MET A 57 1.48 3.78 -5.95
C MET A 57 0.64 3.90 -7.22
N GLY A 58 0.78 4.96 -8.01
CA GLY A 58 -0.01 5.17 -9.23
C GLY A 58 0.13 4.01 -10.22
N ASP A 59 1.36 3.54 -10.44
CA ASP A 59 1.65 2.43 -11.35
C ASP A 59 1.16 1.10 -10.77
N ILE A 60 1.40 0.87 -9.47
CA ILE A 60 0.94 -0.34 -8.75
C ILE A 60 -0.59 -0.49 -8.84
N PHE A 61 -1.34 0.59 -8.57
CA PHE A 61 -2.79 0.57 -8.68
C PHE A 61 -3.29 0.37 -10.11
N SER A 62 -2.60 0.95 -11.09
CA SER A 62 -2.92 0.78 -12.52
C SER A 62 -2.73 -0.68 -12.98
N LEU A 63 -1.81 -1.41 -12.33
CA LEU A 63 -1.59 -2.85 -12.52
C LEU A 63 -2.61 -3.72 -11.75
N GLY A 64 -3.54 -3.08 -11.04
CA GLY A 64 -4.61 -3.74 -10.28
C GLY A 64 -4.20 -4.19 -8.87
N PHE A 65 -2.96 -3.95 -8.46
CA PHE A 65 -2.47 -4.26 -7.12
C PHE A 65 -2.95 -3.20 -6.13
N GLY A 66 -3.61 -3.62 -5.06
CA GLY A 66 -4.03 -2.71 -4.00
C GLY A 66 -4.22 -3.41 -2.67
N PRO A 67 -4.41 -2.65 -1.58
CA PRO A 67 -4.54 -3.22 -0.25
C PRO A 67 -5.77 -4.13 -0.18
N PHE A 68 -5.53 -5.43 -0.15
CA PHE A 68 -6.51 -6.47 0.05
C PHE A 68 -6.42 -6.96 1.48
N ARG A 69 -7.58 -7.13 2.11
CA ARG A 69 -7.69 -7.57 3.50
C ARG A 69 -8.83 -8.55 3.64
N TRP A 70 -8.63 -9.56 4.47
CA TRP A 70 -9.68 -10.45 4.94
C TRP A 70 -9.71 -10.53 6.46
N VAL A 71 -10.88 -10.92 6.99
CA VAL A 71 -11.14 -11.21 8.40
C VAL A 71 -11.78 -12.60 8.49
N CYS A 72 -11.36 -13.41 9.45
CA CYS A 72 -11.99 -14.69 9.80
C CYS A 72 -13.08 -14.44 10.85
N THR A 73 -14.37 -14.50 10.50
CA THR A 73 -15.44 -14.20 11.47
C THR A 73 -15.63 -15.26 12.55
N SER A 74 -14.89 -16.36 12.50
CA SER A 74 -14.78 -17.35 13.58
C SER A 74 -13.95 -16.85 14.76
N ASN A 75 -13.16 -15.78 14.57
CA ASN A 75 -12.18 -15.28 15.54
C ASN A 75 -11.15 -16.35 15.98
N SER A 76 -10.88 -17.34 15.12
CA SER A 76 -9.90 -18.41 15.37
C SER A 76 -8.55 -18.10 14.75
N GLN A 77 -7.47 -18.27 15.53
CA GLN A 77 -6.10 -18.17 15.02
C GLN A 77 -5.80 -19.25 13.96
N GLU A 78 -6.37 -20.44 14.14
CA GLU A 78 -6.19 -21.56 13.20
C GLU A 78 -6.81 -21.23 11.84
N ASP A 79 -7.98 -20.59 11.82
CA ASP A 79 -8.60 -20.15 10.56
C ASP A 79 -7.76 -19.09 9.87
N LEU A 80 -7.16 -18.15 10.63
CA LEU A 80 -6.27 -17.16 10.06
C LEU A 80 -5.03 -17.84 9.43
N GLN A 81 -4.36 -18.72 10.16
CA GLN A 81 -3.21 -19.49 9.63
C GLN A 81 -3.57 -20.29 8.37
N ARG A 82 -4.76 -20.90 8.35
CA ARG A 82 -5.24 -21.64 7.18
C ARG A 82 -5.46 -20.71 5.99
N THR A 83 -6.08 -19.55 6.22
CA THR A 83 -6.28 -18.55 5.16
C THR A 83 -4.96 -17.95 4.66
N ASP A 84 -3.97 -17.74 5.53
CA ASP A 84 -2.64 -17.27 5.16
C ASP A 84 -1.93 -18.28 4.26
N HIS A 85 -1.96 -19.58 4.64
CA HIS A 85 -1.40 -20.66 3.83
C HIS A 85 -2.06 -20.74 2.45
N MET A 86 -3.39 -20.65 2.40
CA MET A 86 -4.13 -20.65 1.13
C MET A 86 -3.76 -19.45 0.26
N ALA A 87 -3.68 -18.25 0.84
CA ALA A 87 -3.30 -17.04 0.11
C ALA A 87 -1.87 -17.14 -0.44
N ALA A 88 -0.91 -17.64 0.36
CA ALA A 88 0.46 -17.87 -0.08
C ALA A 88 0.52 -18.86 -1.26
N SER A 89 -0.17 -20.01 -1.15
CA SER A 89 -0.22 -21.02 -2.21
C SER A 89 -0.80 -20.47 -3.51
N VAL A 90 -1.88 -19.67 -3.45
CA VAL A 90 -2.47 -19.05 -4.64
C VAL A 90 -1.48 -18.11 -5.34
N LEU A 91 -0.70 -17.34 -4.58
CA LEU A 91 0.30 -16.44 -5.16
C LEU A 91 1.50 -17.18 -5.75
N GLU A 92 1.91 -18.27 -5.12
CA GLU A 92 2.96 -19.14 -5.63
C GLU A 92 2.54 -19.82 -6.94
N ASP A 93 1.32 -20.36 -7.01
CA ASP A 93 0.74 -20.89 -8.25
C ASP A 93 0.77 -19.84 -9.37
N ILE A 94 0.38 -18.59 -9.08
CA ILE A 94 0.37 -17.50 -10.08
C ILE A 94 1.79 -17.20 -10.58
N LEU A 95 2.78 -17.22 -9.68
CA LEU A 95 4.19 -17.06 -10.08
C LEU A 95 4.66 -18.22 -10.96
N GLU A 96 4.27 -19.45 -10.65
CA GLU A 96 4.60 -20.65 -11.43
C GLU A 96 3.93 -20.67 -12.81
N GLU A 97 2.67 -20.20 -12.90
CA GLU A 97 1.93 -20.05 -14.17
C GLU A 97 2.58 -19.00 -15.10
N GLY A 98 3.41 -18.12 -14.54
CA GLY A 98 4.18 -17.10 -15.25
C GLY A 98 3.45 -15.76 -15.30
N VAL A 99 4.14 -14.71 -14.85
CA VAL A 99 3.64 -13.33 -14.84
C VAL A 99 4.58 -12.39 -15.59
N PRO A 100 4.11 -11.23 -16.07
CA PRO A 100 4.99 -10.23 -16.66
C PRO A 100 6.09 -9.78 -15.68
N PRO A 101 7.33 -9.52 -16.14
CA PRO A 101 8.45 -9.13 -15.26
C PRO A 101 8.16 -7.88 -14.41
N LEU A 102 7.31 -6.99 -14.90
CA LEU A 102 6.91 -5.75 -14.21
C LEU A 102 6.15 -6.00 -12.89
N VAL A 103 5.47 -7.14 -12.76
CA VAL A 103 4.62 -7.47 -11.59
C VAL A 103 5.17 -8.61 -10.75
N GLU A 104 6.21 -9.30 -11.24
CA GLU A 104 6.78 -10.47 -10.57
C GLU A 104 7.27 -10.15 -9.16
N ASP A 105 7.99 -9.05 -8.99
CA ASP A 105 8.48 -8.61 -7.68
C ASP A 105 7.34 -8.27 -6.72
N GLN A 106 6.22 -7.73 -7.22
CA GLN A 106 5.03 -7.49 -6.39
C GLN A 106 4.49 -8.81 -5.83
N TYR A 107 4.37 -9.87 -6.65
CA TYR A 107 3.92 -11.17 -6.15
C TYR A 107 4.91 -11.76 -5.14
N LYS A 108 6.22 -11.70 -5.41
CA LYS A 108 7.26 -12.20 -4.48
C LYS A 108 7.22 -11.49 -3.13
N ASP A 109 7.08 -10.16 -3.14
CA ASP A 109 6.98 -9.37 -1.92
C ASP A 109 5.73 -9.75 -1.10
N ASN A 110 4.60 -9.98 -1.77
CA ASN A 110 3.36 -10.40 -1.10
C ASN A 110 3.44 -11.83 -0.55
N VAL A 111 4.06 -12.77 -1.26
CA VAL A 111 4.32 -14.13 -0.76
C VAL A 111 5.19 -14.07 0.50
N LYS A 112 6.27 -13.29 0.45
CA LYS A 112 7.16 -13.09 1.60
C LYS A 112 6.40 -12.48 2.78
N TRP A 113 5.62 -11.43 2.53
CA TRP A 113 4.80 -10.77 3.55
C TRP A 113 3.89 -11.76 4.27
N ILE A 114 3.08 -12.55 3.54
CA ILE A 114 2.13 -13.50 4.14
C ILE A 114 2.86 -14.55 4.99
N LYS A 115 4.00 -15.06 4.51
CA LYS A 115 4.80 -16.05 5.23
C LYS A 115 5.45 -15.50 6.51
N GLU A 116 5.76 -14.21 6.55
CA GLU A 116 6.42 -13.56 7.69
C GLU A 116 5.43 -12.87 8.65
N ALA A 117 4.20 -12.56 8.21
CA ALA A 117 3.23 -11.73 8.94
C ALA A 117 2.95 -12.26 10.35
N ALA A 118 2.75 -13.57 10.50
CA ALA A 118 2.48 -14.21 11.78
C ALA A 118 3.63 -14.04 12.79
N SER A 119 4.88 -14.00 12.32
CA SER A 119 6.06 -13.85 13.20
C SER A 119 6.17 -12.45 13.82
N HIS A 120 5.60 -11.45 13.15
CA HIS A 120 5.64 -10.04 13.58
C HIS A 120 4.53 -9.65 14.55
N LYS A 121 3.60 -10.55 14.88
CA LYS A 121 2.51 -10.33 15.85
C LYS A 121 1.75 -9.01 15.62
N LEU A 122 1.49 -8.68 14.36
CA LEU A 122 0.75 -7.47 13.98
C LEU A 122 -0.78 -7.62 14.18
N GLN A 123 -1.21 -8.76 14.71
CA GLN A 123 -2.59 -9.08 15.02
C GLN A 123 -2.96 -8.44 16.37
N HIS A 124 -4.04 -7.68 16.42
CA HIS A 124 -4.47 -6.99 17.64
C HIS A 124 -5.50 -7.85 18.40
N GLU A 125 -5.35 -8.00 19.72
CA GLU A 125 -6.14 -8.90 20.59
C GLU A 125 -7.66 -8.60 20.70
N GLY A 126 -8.20 -7.68 19.90
CA GLY A 126 -9.64 -7.40 19.77
C GLY A 126 -10.19 -7.42 18.34
N TYR A 127 -9.32 -7.66 17.35
CA TYR A 127 -9.61 -7.77 15.92
C TYR A 127 -8.57 -8.73 15.32
N PHE A 128 -8.79 -10.03 15.44
CA PHE A 128 -7.93 -11.03 14.80
C PHE A 128 -8.34 -11.17 13.32
N GLY A 129 -7.37 -10.98 12.43
CA GLY A 129 -7.54 -11.15 10.99
C GLY A 129 -7.54 -9.82 10.24
N THR A 130 -6.38 -9.17 10.16
CA THR A 130 -6.17 -8.20 9.08
C THR A 130 -4.80 -8.42 8.48
N ASP A 131 -4.70 -9.39 7.60
CA ASP A 131 -3.56 -9.48 6.70
C ASP A 131 -3.80 -8.49 5.57
N LEU A 132 -2.86 -7.56 5.42
CA LEU A 132 -2.87 -6.57 4.36
C LEU A 132 -1.90 -7.03 3.29
N VAL A 133 -2.44 -7.61 2.22
CA VAL A 133 -1.65 -8.04 1.08
C VAL A 133 -1.99 -7.12 -0.07
N THR A 134 -1.01 -6.66 -0.82
CA THR A 134 -1.30 -5.86 -2.02
C THR A 134 -1.64 -6.84 -3.14
N LEU A 135 -2.92 -7.07 -3.42
CA LEU A 135 -3.37 -8.10 -4.37
C LEU A 135 -4.25 -7.52 -5.48
N ASN A 136 -4.22 -8.21 -6.62
CA ASN A 136 -5.20 -7.98 -7.67
C ASN A 136 -6.54 -8.65 -7.31
N ARG A 137 -7.59 -7.82 -7.16
CA ARG A 137 -8.95 -8.21 -6.74
C ARG A 137 -9.55 -9.37 -7.56
N PHE A 138 -9.15 -9.53 -8.82
CA PHE A 138 -9.73 -10.52 -9.73
C PHE A 138 -9.20 -11.95 -9.53
N GLN A 139 -8.05 -12.11 -8.85
CA GLN A 139 -7.38 -13.41 -8.74
C GLN A 139 -7.78 -14.19 -7.48
N MET A 140 -8.10 -13.52 -6.37
CA MET A 140 -8.53 -14.17 -5.12
C MET A 140 -9.91 -14.83 -5.22
N THR A 141 -10.81 -14.33 -6.06
CA THR A 141 -12.20 -14.82 -6.14
C THR A 141 -12.37 -16.07 -7.01
N ARG A 142 -11.34 -16.47 -7.78
CA ARG A 142 -11.45 -17.58 -8.75
C ARG A 142 -11.09 -18.96 -8.19
N LYS A 143 -10.30 -19.08 -7.12
CA LYS A 143 -9.72 -20.36 -6.66
C LYS A 143 -10.29 -20.95 -5.35
N THR A 144 -11.33 -20.38 -4.73
CA THR A 144 -11.89 -20.92 -3.46
C THR A 144 -13.38 -21.25 -3.51
N PRO A 145 -13.79 -22.43 -4.03
CA PRO A 145 -15.18 -22.92 -3.98
C PRO A 145 -15.61 -23.43 -2.60
N GLU A 146 -14.68 -23.76 -1.70
CA GLU A 146 -14.98 -24.40 -0.40
C GLU A 146 -15.29 -23.42 0.74
N LEU A 147 -15.16 -22.11 0.52
CA LEU A 147 -15.44 -21.10 1.55
C LEU A 147 -16.94 -20.78 1.61
N ALA A 148 -17.72 -21.68 2.23
CA ALA A 148 -19.01 -21.30 2.79
C ALA A 148 -18.80 -20.55 4.11
N ALA A 149 -18.91 -19.22 4.04
CA ALA A 149 -19.25 -18.29 5.14
C ALA A 149 -18.43 -18.39 6.45
N PRO A 150 -17.22 -17.81 6.52
CA PRO A 150 -17.03 -16.67 7.44
C PRO A 150 -15.93 -15.67 6.98
N LEU A 151 -15.69 -15.48 5.68
CA LEU A 151 -14.64 -14.56 5.20
C LEU A 151 -15.23 -13.21 4.76
N GLN A 152 -14.88 -12.13 5.45
CA GLN A 152 -15.18 -10.78 4.99
C GLN A 152 -13.95 -10.15 4.34
N THR A 153 -14.04 -9.81 3.05
CA THR A 153 -12.98 -9.12 2.32
C THR A 153 -13.26 -7.62 2.26
N SER A 154 -12.25 -6.78 2.43
CA SER A 154 -12.38 -5.34 2.25
C SER A 154 -11.14 -4.75 1.59
N THR A 155 -11.34 -3.65 0.86
CA THR A 155 -10.27 -2.80 0.34
C THR A 155 -10.40 -1.44 1.02
N PRO A 156 -9.37 -0.93 1.73
CA PRO A 156 -9.41 0.43 2.26
C PRO A 156 -9.69 1.44 1.13
N HIS A 157 -10.76 2.21 1.26
CA HIS A 157 -10.98 3.36 0.38
C HIS A 157 -10.04 4.49 0.80
N ARG A 158 -8.89 4.64 0.14
CA ARG A 158 -8.21 5.95 0.09
C ARG A 158 -8.96 6.80 -0.93
N ARG A 159 -9.82 7.70 -0.45
CA ARG A 159 -10.52 8.67 -1.32
C ARG A 159 -9.47 9.59 -1.98
N GLU A 160 -9.34 9.50 -3.29
CA GLU A 160 -8.70 10.53 -4.13
C GLU A 160 -9.44 11.89 -4.02
N GLU A 161 -10.71 11.87 -3.61
CA GLU A 161 -11.63 13.01 -3.65
C GLU A 161 -11.39 14.14 -2.63
N ILE A 162 -10.43 14.01 -1.70
CA ILE A 162 -10.15 15.11 -0.75
C ILE A 162 -9.40 16.27 -1.43
N TRP A 163 -8.76 16.03 -2.58
CA TRP A 163 -7.95 17.03 -3.27
C TRP A 163 -8.63 17.74 -4.45
N LEU A 164 -9.77 17.23 -4.94
CA LEU A 164 -10.48 17.78 -6.10
C LEU A 164 -11.62 18.75 -5.76
N ARG A 165 -11.98 18.93 -4.48
CA ARG A 165 -13.15 19.76 -4.08
C ARG A 165 -12.85 21.13 -3.48
N ARG A 166 -11.62 21.63 -3.59
CA ARG A 166 -11.28 23.03 -3.26
C ARG A 166 -10.22 23.57 -4.22
N ILE A 167 -10.65 23.79 -5.46
CA ILE A 167 -10.06 24.78 -6.38
C ILE A 167 -11.21 25.69 -6.78
#